data_AF-A0A7J4LSX5-F1
#
_entry.id   AF-A0A7J4LSX5-F1
#
_cell.length_a   1.000
_cell.length_b   1.000
_cell.length_c   1.000
_cell.angle_alpha   90.00
_cell.angle_beta   90.00
_cell.angle_gamma   90.00
#
_symmetry.space_group_name_H-M   'P 1'
#
loop_
_entity.id
_entity.type
_entity.pdbx_description
1 polymer ?
#
loop_
_entity_poly.entity_id
_entity_poly.type
_entity_poly.pdbx_seq_one_letter_code
_entity_poly.pdbx_strand_id
1 'polypeptide(L)'
;MATQTEIHRKSRSSRVEERKEAVALLRYSFQEMPDKQQAWEDILCLTRDADMAVRVSAAVTLSNAIPYLNARKEEWAHLNQNLHNPD
;
A
#
# COMPACT_ATOMS: atom_id res chain seq x y z
N MET A 1 -10.01 -0.48 -14.71
CA MET A 1 -9.08 -0.41 -13.57
C MET A 1 -8.05 -1.53 -13.74
N ALA A 2 -6.77 -1.28 -13.43
CA ALA A 2 -5.79 -2.37 -13.36
C ALA A 2 -6.13 -3.28 -12.17
N THR A 3 -5.98 -4.59 -12.33
CA THR A 3 -6.20 -5.54 -11.23
C THR A 3 -5.01 -5.48 -10.26
N GLN A 4 -5.23 -5.90 -9.01
CA GLN A 4 -4.14 -5.99 -8.04
C GLN A 4 -2.98 -6.87 -8.53
N THR A 5 -3.30 -7.99 -9.21
CA THR A 5 -2.30 -8.86 -9.86
C THR A 5 -1.48 -8.10 -10.91
N GLU A 6 -2.11 -7.25 -11.71
CA GLU A 6 -1.42 -6.46 -12.73
C GLU A 6 -0.51 -5.40 -12.09
N ILE A 7 -0.95 -4.77 -11.01
CA ILE A 7 -0.14 -3.82 -10.24
C ILE A 7 1.10 -4.51 -9.65
N HIS A 8 0.92 -5.70 -9.08
CA HIS A 8 1.99 -6.54 -8.56
C HIS A 8 2.99 -6.98 -9.64
N ARG A 9 2.50 -7.33 -10.84
CA ARG A 9 3.35 -7.64 -11.99
C ARG A 9 4.17 -6.42 -12.40
N LYS A 10 3.51 -5.26 -12.52
CA LYS A 10 4.15 -4.00 -12.91
C LYS A 10 5.21 -3.54 -11.90
N SER A 11 4.99 -3.74 -10.59
CA SER A 11 5.97 -3.36 -9.55
C SER A 11 7.29 -4.13 -9.65
N ARG A 12 7.26 -5.35 -10.19
CA ARG A 12 8.43 -6.20 -10.43
C ARG A 12 8.95 -6.14 -11.87
N SER A 13 8.40 -5.27 -12.69
CA SER A 13 8.80 -5.16 -14.09
C SER A 13 10.23 -4.63 -14.23
N SER A 14 10.97 -5.13 -15.22
CA SER A 14 12.26 -4.54 -15.60
C SER A 14 12.10 -3.13 -16.18
N ARG A 15 10.91 -2.79 -16.68
CA ARG A 15 10.61 -1.50 -17.33
C ARG A 15 10.26 -0.46 -16.27
N VAL A 16 11.06 0.60 -16.21
CA VAL A 16 10.87 1.69 -15.24
C VAL A 16 9.50 2.36 -15.36
N GLU A 17 8.98 2.50 -16.58
CA GLU A 17 7.66 3.11 -16.80
C GLU A 17 6.51 2.25 -16.23
N GLU A 18 6.63 0.92 -16.30
CA GLU A 18 5.66 0.03 -15.65
C GLU A 18 5.73 0.13 -14.14
N ARG A 19 6.93 0.29 -13.56
CA ARG A 19 7.09 0.49 -12.11
C ARG A 19 6.55 1.84 -11.65
N LYS A 20 6.77 2.92 -12.42
CA LYS A 20 6.15 4.24 -12.15
C LYS A 20 4.63 4.15 -12.16
N GLU A 21 4.07 3.46 -13.15
CA GLU A 21 2.63 3.21 -13.24
C GLU A 21 2.13 2.40 -12.03
N ALA A 22 2.86 1.36 -11.62
CA ALA A 22 2.54 0.59 -10.42
C ALA A 22 2.45 1.48 -9.17
N VAL A 23 3.44 2.36 -8.94
CA VAL A 23 3.40 3.30 -7.81
C VAL A 23 2.18 4.22 -7.89
N ALA A 24 1.87 4.75 -9.08
CA ALA A 24 0.70 5.61 -9.27
C ALA A 24 -0.59 4.85 -8.94
N LEU A 25 -0.76 3.64 -9.46
CA LEU A 25 -1.93 2.81 -9.21
C LEU A 25 -2.05 2.45 -7.72
N LEU A 26 -0.96 2.05 -7.06
CA LEU A 26 -0.90 1.78 -5.63
C LEU A 26 -1.37 3.00 -4.83
N ARG A 27 -0.88 4.20 -5.16
CA ARG A 27 -1.26 5.44 -4.47
C ARG A 27 -2.76 5.74 -4.50
N TYR A 28 -3.42 5.48 -5.62
CA TYR A 28 -4.84 5.82 -5.78
C TYR A 28 -5.79 4.69 -5.36
N SER A 29 -5.35 3.43 -5.40
CA SER A 29 -6.23 2.27 -5.19
C SER A 29 -5.91 1.45 -3.94
N PHE A 30 -4.89 1.81 -3.13
CA PHE A 30 -4.48 1.05 -1.95
C PHE A 30 -5.64 0.67 -1.01
N GLN A 31 -6.54 1.62 -0.74
CA GLN A 31 -7.68 1.39 0.16
C GLN A 31 -8.68 0.36 -0.40
N GLU A 32 -8.87 0.36 -1.72
CA GLU A 32 -9.79 -0.51 -2.46
C GLU A 32 -9.21 -1.90 -2.69
N MET A 33 -7.89 -2.09 -2.54
CA MET A 33 -7.28 -3.39 -2.72
C MET A 33 -7.76 -4.40 -1.67
N PRO A 34 -8.16 -5.61 -2.08
CA PRO A 34 -8.54 -6.67 -1.15
C PRO A 34 -7.35 -7.14 -0.32
N ASP A 35 -6.18 -7.33 -0.95
CA ASP A 35 -4.95 -7.74 -0.26
C ASP A 35 -4.04 -6.53 0.04
N LYS A 36 -4.33 -5.82 1.12
CA LYS A 36 -3.53 -4.66 1.54
C LYS A 36 -2.09 -5.03 1.94
N GLN A 37 -1.85 -6.29 2.32
CA GLN A 37 -0.53 -6.75 2.69
C GLN A 37 0.35 -6.88 1.44
N GLN A 38 -0.14 -7.51 0.38
CA GLN A 38 0.60 -7.60 -0.88
C GLN A 38 0.87 -6.21 -1.47
N ALA A 39 -0.11 -5.31 -1.42
CA ALA A 39 0.03 -3.93 -1.88
C ALA A 39 1.13 -3.19 -1.10
N TRP A 40 1.19 -3.39 0.22
CA TRP A 40 2.22 -2.80 1.07
C TRP A 40 3.62 -3.34 0.76
N GLU A 41 3.75 -4.66 0.60
CA GLU A 41 5.00 -5.30 0.19
C GLU A 41 5.48 -4.79 -1.17
N ASP A 42 4.57 -4.57 -2.11
CA ASP A 42 4.88 -3.99 -3.42
C ASP A 42 5.40 -2.55 -3.30
N ILE A 43 4.76 -1.71 -2.47
CA ILE A 43 5.25 -0.35 -2.19
C ILE A 43 6.65 -0.41 -1.54
N LEU A 44 6.85 -1.26 -0.53
CA LEU A 44 8.15 -1.43 0.13
C LEU A 44 9.24 -1.88 -0.85
N CYS A 45 8.93 -2.78 -1.76
CA CYS A 45 9.87 -3.19 -2.81
C CYS A 45 10.30 -1.98 -3.67
N LEU A 46 9.33 -1.16 -4.09
CA LEU A 46 9.56 0.04 -4.92
C LEU A 46 10.31 1.17 -4.18
N THR A 47 10.31 1.20 -2.84
CA THR A 47 11.16 2.16 -2.08
C THR A 47 12.65 1.89 -2.25
N ARG A 48 13.03 0.68 -2.68
CA ARG A 48 14.40 0.24 -2.93
C ARG A 48 14.74 0.15 -4.41
N ASP A 49 13.90 0.74 -5.27
CA ASP A 49 14.08 0.70 -6.72
C ASP A 49 15.41 1.32 -7.18
N ALA A 50 15.94 0.89 -8.32
CA ALA A 50 17.12 1.51 -8.91
C ALA A 50 16.83 2.94 -9.42
N ASP A 51 15.61 3.20 -9.88
CA ASP A 51 15.19 4.51 -10.38
C ASP A 51 14.79 5.45 -9.22
N MET A 52 15.39 6.65 -9.20
CA MET A 52 15.17 7.61 -8.13
C MET A 52 13.73 8.13 -8.08
N ALA A 53 13.08 8.33 -9.24
CA ALA A 53 11.71 8.83 -9.28
C ALA A 53 10.74 7.77 -8.74
N VAL A 54 10.96 6.50 -9.05
CA VAL A 54 10.20 5.38 -8.48
C VAL A 54 10.37 5.34 -6.96
N ARG A 55 11.61 5.39 -6.44
CA ARG A 55 11.87 5.38 -4.99
C ARG A 55 11.16 6.51 -4.25
N VAL A 56 11.31 7.75 -4.73
CA VAL A 56 10.70 8.92 -4.10
C VAL A 56 9.18 8.81 -4.12
N SER A 57 8.60 8.41 -5.24
CA SER A 57 7.15 8.26 -5.35
C SER A 57 6.62 7.12 -4.46
N ALA A 58 7.35 6.01 -4.35
CA ALA A 58 7.01 4.90 -3.48
C ALA A 58 7.07 5.30 -1.99
N ALA A 59 8.09 6.07 -1.59
CA ALA A 59 8.20 6.57 -0.22
C ALA A 59 7.02 7.50 0.16
N VAL A 60 6.63 8.41 -0.74
CA VAL A 60 5.43 9.25 -0.54
C VAL A 60 4.17 8.39 -0.44
N THR A 61 4.04 7.39 -1.30
CA THR A 61 2.90 6.47 -1.30
C THR A 61 2.83 5.66 0.00
N LEU A 62 3.97 5.21 0.51
CA LEU A 62 4.09 4.49 1.78
C LEU A 62 3.62 5.35 2.96
N SER A 63 4.09 6.59 3.04
CA SER A 63 3.69 7.54 4.09
C SER A 63 2.19 7.80 4.10
N ASN A 64 1.58 7.91 2.92
CA ASN A 64 0.13 8.09 2.80
C ASN A 64 -0.66 6.81 3.13
N ALA A 65 -0.04 5.63 3.04
CA ALA A 65 -0.70 4.36 3.34
C ALA A 65 -0.71 4.02 4.85
N ILE A 66 0.22 4.58 5.64
CA ILE A 66 0.35 4.32 7.09
C ILE A 66 -0.95 4.52 7.88
N PRO A 67 -1.71 5.63 7.71
CA PRO A 67 -2.96 5.84 8.45
C PRO A 67 -3.98 4.71 8.26
N TYR A 68 -4.06 4.11 7.07
CA TYR A 68 -5.02 3.04 6.78
C TYR A 68 -4.66 1.70 7.41
N LEU A 69 -3.38 1.47 7.70
CA LEU A 69 -2.93 0.28 8.42
C LEU A 69 -3.16 0.41 9.93
N ASN A 70 -3.00 1.61 10.46
CA ASN A 70 -3.20 1.89 11.88
C ASN A 70 -4.69 1.96 12.23
N ALA A 71 -5.53 2.53 11.37
CA ALA A 71 -6.98 2.63 11.59
C ALA A 71 -7.62 1.27 11.93
N ARG A 72 -7.25 0.20 11.20
CA ARG A 72 -7.79 -1.15 11.48
C ARG A 72 -7.35 -1.69 12.85
N LYS A 73 -6.11 -1.40 13.27
CA LYS A 73 -5.60 -1.83 14.57
C LYS A 73 -6.27 -1.08 15.71
N GLU A 74 -6.45 0.23 15.54
CA GLU A 74 -7.12 1.11 16.50
C GLU A 74 -8.61 0.76 16.62
N GLU A 75 -9.32 0.55 15.50
CA GLU A 75 -10.72 0.11 15.49
C GLU A 75 -10.92 -1.20 16.27
N TRP A 76 -10.07 -2.20 16.05
CA TRP A 76 -10.17 -3.47 16.77
C TRP A 76 -9.84 -3.34 18.26
N ALA A 77 -8.85 -2.51 18.61
CA ALA A 77 -8.51 -2.21 20.00
C ALA A 77 -9.67 -1.50 20.72
N HIS A 78 -10.29 -0.51 20.07
CA HIS A 78 -11.46 0.20 20.59
C HIS A 78 -12.67 -0.71 20.77
N LEU A 79 -12.97 -1.59 19.80
CA LEU A 79 -14.06 -2.55 19.91
C LEU A 79 -13.87 -3.53 21.08
N ASN A 80 -12.65 -4.06 21.25
CA ASN A 80 -12.35 -4.96 22.36
C ASN A 80 -12.42 -4.28 23.73
N GLN A 81 -12.03 -3.00 23.82
CA GLN A 81 -12.14 -2.23 25.05
C GLN A 81 -13.60 -2.01 25.47
N ASN A 82 -14.48 -1.70 24.52
CA ASN A 82 -15.91 -1.54 24.77
C ASN A 82 -16.61 -2.85 25.16
N LEU A 83 -16.10 -4.01 24.71
CA LEU A 83 -16.65 -5.32 25.09
C LEU A 83 -16.25 -5.75 26.50
N HIS A 84 -15.13 -5.24 27.05
CA HIS A 84 -14.65 -5.57 28.40
C HIS A 84 -15.15 -4.62 29.50
N ASN A 85 -15.72 -3.47 29.13
CA ASN A 85 -16.46 -2.59 30.01
C ASN A 85 -17.88 -2.41 29.45
N PRO A 86 -18.79 -3.36 29.69
CA PRO A 86 -20.20 -3.08 29.55
C PRO A 86 -20.58 -2.18 30.74
N ASP A 87 -20.97 -0.94 30.46
CA ASP A 87 -21.85 -0.22 31.39
C ASP A 87 -23.14 -1.04 31.61
#